data_AF-A0A3B8Q721-F1
#
_entry.id   AF-A0A3B8Q721-F1
#
_cell.length_a   1.000
_cell.length_b   1.000
_cell.length_c   1.000
_cell.angle_alpha   90.00
_cell.angle_beta   90.00
_cell.angle_gamma   90.00
#
_symmetry.space_group_name_H-M   'P 1'
#
loop_
_entity.id
_entity.type
_entity.pdbx_description
1 polymer ?
#
loop_
_entity_poly.entity_id
_entity_poly.type
_entity_poly.pdbx_seq_one_letter_code
_entity_poly.pdbx_strand_id
1 'polypeptide(L)'
;MHAPWTIDSPAITAYRELYARLRSPLLGFIPDFGSCAMAWPAPYLRQLREAGIPPALLDLAMEIWNGEGDTQWKRDEFARRAAEAKYEPASISRLGVLFSMLIKQDPRVWMEIMPQIIHVHCKFYDFDAEGNETTVPYDKLLPMFVEGGYEGYMSSEWEGHMYSRGSGIEAVQKHHALSKRILAPYN
;
A
#
# COMPACT_ATOMS: atom_id res chain seq x y z
N MET A 1 -0.14 10.04 -4.84
CA MET A 1 -1.43 9.46 -4.41
C MET A 1 -1.10 8.46 -3.32
N HIS A 2 -1.68 8.66 -2.13
CA HIS A 2 -1.43 7.85 -0.95
C HIS A 2 -2.76 7.55 -0.27
N ALA A 3 -2.81 6.47 0.49
CA ALA A 3 -3.94 6.15 1.33
C ALA A 3 -4.31 7.33 2.28
N PRO A 4 -5.60 7.62 2.52
CA PRO A 4 -6.78 6.85 2.12
C PRO A 4 -7.28 7.12 0.68
N TRP A 5 -6.61 7.96 -0.11
CA TRP A 5 -7.08 8.36 -1.44
C TRP A 5 -6.83 7.29 -2.50
N THR A 6 -7.86 7.04 -3.29
CA THR A 6 -7.88 6.19 -4.48
C THR A 6 -7.95 7.04 -5.74
N ILE A 7 -7.78 6.43 -6.92
CA ILE A 7 -7.92 7.13 -8.21
C ILE A 7 -9.31 7.82 -8.38
N ASP A 8 -10.34 7.24 -7.75
CA ASP A 8 -11.73 7.70 -7.82
C ASP A 8 -12.06 8.75 -6.76
N SER A 9 -11.12 9.06 -5.87
CA SER A 9 -11.33 10.09 -4.86
C SER A 9 -11.54 11.45 -5.54
N PRO A 10 -12.56 12.24 -5.15
CA PRO A 10 -12.89 13.49 -5.85
C PRO A 10 -11.72 14.46 -6.01
N ALA A 11 -10.84 14.53 -5.01
CA ALA A 11 -9.62 15.33 -5.07
C ALA A 11 -8.65 14.83 -6.16
N ILE A 12 -8.46 13.51 -6.28
CA ILE A 12 -7.60 12.91 -7.30
C ILE A 12 -8.19 13.13 -8.70
N THR A 13 -9.51 12.98 -8.86
CA THR A 13 -10.20 13.29 -10.12
C THR A 13 -10.00 14.74 -10.54
N ALA A 14 -10.14 15.69 -9.60
CA ALA A 14 -9.92 17.11 -9.89
C ALA A 14 -8.46 17.40 -10.32
N TYR A 15 -7.47 16.75 -9.68
CA TYR A 15 -6.08 16.87 -10.11
C TYR A 15 -5.83 16.21 -11.47
N ARG A 16 -6.47 15.07 -11.76
CA ARG A 16 -6.38 14.39 -13.06
C ARG A 16 -6.81 15.30 -14.19
N GLU A 17 -7.97 15.94 -14.04
CA GLU A 17 -8.50 16.92 -14.98
C GLU A 17 -7.60 18.16 -15.10
N LEU A 18 -7.09 18.67 -13.97
CA LEU A 18 -6.17 19.79 -13.94
C LEU A 18 -4.89 19.49 -14.72
N TYR A 19 -4.27 18.33 -14.49
CA TYR A 19 -3.04 17.92 -15.17
C TYR A 19 -3.27 17.70 -16.66
N ALA A 20 -4.41 17.11 -17.05
CA ALA A 20 -4.80 16.95 -18.45
C ALA A 20 -4.99 18.30 -19.17
N ARG A 21 -5.50 19.31 -18.45
CA ARG A 21 -5.66 20.68 -18.97
C ARG A 21 -4.33 21.42 -19.07
N LEU A 22 -3.47 21.31 -18.04
CA LEU A 22 -2.21 22.06 -17.98
C LEU A 22 -1.13 21.47 -18.89
N ARG A 23 -1.12 20.14 -19.11
CA ARG A 23 -0.12 19.40 -19.91
C ARG A 23 1.32 19.81 -19.57
N SER A 24 1.58 20.07 -18.30
CA SER A 24 2.90 20.48 -17.82
C SER A 24 3.78 19.24 -17.66
N PRO A 25 5.04 19.25 -18.13
CA PRO A 25 5.98 18.17 -17.87
C PRO A 25 6.44 18.12 -16.40
N LEU A 26 6.05 19.11 -15.59
CA LEU A 26 6.42 19.23 -14.17
C LEU A 26 5.31 18.74 -13.22
N LEU A 27 4.15 18.36 -13.75
CA LEU A 27 3.00 17.97 -12.94
C LEU A 27 2.61 16.53 -13.25
N GLY A 28 2.41 15.75 -12.20
CA GLY A 28 1.97 14.37 -12.32
C GLY A 28 1.77 13.72 -10.96
N PHE A 29 1.32 12.48 -11.01
CA PHE A 29 1.09 11.66 -9.84
C PHE A 29 2.35 10.89 -9.45
N ILE A 30 2.49 10.73 -8.13
CA ILE A 30 3.44 9.81 -7.50
C ILE A 30 2.63 8.81 -6.69
N PRO A 31 2.11 7.72 -7.27
CA PRO A 31 1.41 6.70 -6.52
C PRO A 31 2.37 5.88 -5.67
N ASP A 32 1.87 5.34 -4.57
CA ASP A 32 2.58 4.35 -3.77
C ASP A 32 1.87 2.99 -3.79
N PHE A 33 2.68 1.93 -3.81
CA PHE A 33 2.21 0.55 -3.89
C PHE A 33 1.41 0.08 -2.66
N GLY A 34 1.47 0.81 -1.54
CA GLY A 34 0.66 0.51 -0.35
C GLY A 34 -0.84 0.64 -0.62
N SER A 35 -1.23 1.44 -1.60
CA SER A 35 -2.63 1.52 -2.04
C SER A 35 -3.14 0.32 -2.85
N CYS A 36 -2.27 -0.66 -3.15
CA CYS A 36 -2.62 -1.91 -3.82
C CYS A 36 -2.32 -3.15 -2.95
N ALA A 37 -2.31 -3.00 -1.63
CA ALA A 37 -2.02 -4.08 -0.70
C ALA A 37 -3.07 -5.21 -0.75
N MET A 38 -2.61 -6.45 -0.76
CA MET A 38 -3.43 -7.67 -0.76
C MET A 38 -3.53 -8.31 0.63
N ALA A 39 -2.61 -7.97 1.54
CA ALA A 39 -2.55 -8.47 2.90
C ALA A 39 -2.00 -7.41 3.86
N TRP A 40 -2.01 -7.72 5.17
CA TRP A 40 -1.24 -6.98 6.16
C TRP A 40 0.14 -7.65 6.37
N PRO A 41 1.21 -6.87 6.59
CA PRO A 41 2.57 -7.41 6.72
C PRO A 41 2.68 -8.41 7.88
N ALA A 42 3.14 -9.63 7.58
CA ALA A 42 3.34 -10.67 8.60
C ALA A 42 4.23 -10.22 9.78
N PRO A 43 5.34 -9.47 9.60
CA PRO A 43 6.15 -8.96 10.71
C PRO A 43 5.38 -7.99 11.60
N TYR A 44 4.54 -7.14 11.03
CA TYR A 44 3.72 -6.22 11.79
C TYR A 44 2.65 -6.98 12.57
N LEU A 45 2.00 -7.98 11.97
CA LEU A 45 1.06 -8.86 12.66
C LEU A 45 1.70 -9.61 13.84
N ARG A 46 2.96 -10.03 13.73
CA ARG A 46 3.72 -10.63 14.85
C ARG A 46 3.94 -9.61 15.97
N GLN A 47 4.43 -8.42 15.63
CA GLN A 47 4.65 -7.34 16.59
C GLN A 47 3.36 -6.94 17.34
N LEU A 48 2.23 -6.87 16.64
CA LEU A 48 0.93 -6.57 17.26
C LEU A 48 0.55 -7.63 18.31
N ARG A 49 0.75 -8.92 17.99
CA ARG A 49 0.48 -10.03 18.92
C ARG A 49 1.42 -10.00 20.13
N GLU A 50 2.71 -9.78 19.91
CA GLU A 50 3.72 -9.64 20.97
C GLU A 50 3.43 -8.45 21.90
N ALA A 51 2.88 -7.38 21.34
CA ALA A 51 2.46 -6.21 22.10
C ALA A 51 1.11 -6.37 22.82
N GLY A 52 0.54 -7.59 22.83
CA GLY A 52 -0.66 -7.93 23.59
C GLY A 52 -1.97 -7.43 22.96
N ILE A 53 -1.99 -7.14 21.66
CA ILE A 53 -3.24 -6.79 20.98
C ILE A 53 -4.21 -7.99 21.08
N PRO A 54 -5.44 -7.79 21.60
CA PRO A 54 -6.41 -8.88 21.74
C PRO A 54 -6.68 -9.55 20.39
N PRO A 55 -6.64 -10.90 20.28
CA PRO A 55 -6.90 -11.60 19.03
C PRO A 55 -8.22 -11.20 18.37
N ALA A 56 -9.30 -11.11 19.15
CA ALA A 56 -10.61 -10.70 18.66
C ALA A 56 -10.64 -9.26 18.10
N LEU A 57 -9.79 -8.35 18.60
CA LEU A 57 -9.68 -7.00 18.05
C LEU A 57 -8.92 -7.01 16.70
N LEU A 58 -7.89 -7.84 16.60
CA LEU A 58 -7.17 -8.04 15.33
C LEU A 58 -8.09 -8.68 14.28
N ASP A 59 -8.87 -9.68 14.67
CA ASP A 59 -9.84 -10.35 13.79
C ASP A 59 -10.90 -9.35 13.29
N LEU A 60 -11.44 -8.52 14.19
CA LEU A 60 -12.35 -7.43 13.83
C LEU A 60 -11.73 -6.46 12.82
N ALA A 61 -10.47 -6.06 13.04
CA ALA A 61 -9.78 -5.14 12.14
C ALA A 61 -9.57 -5.76 10.74
N MET A 62 -9.19 -7.04 10.69
CA MET A 62 -9.00 -7.79 9.44
C MET A 62 -10.31 -8.05 8.70
N GLU A 63 -11.40 -8.32 9.42
CA GLU A 63 -12.76 -8.45 8.87
C GLU A 63 -13.14 -7.17 8.12
N ILE A 64 -13.04 -6.02 8.79
CA ILE A 64 -13.43 -4.71 8.22
C ILE A 64 -12.49 -4.31 7.07
N TRP A 65 -11.18 -4.52 7.23
CA TRP A 65 -10.22 -4.19 6.17
C TRP A 65 -10.49 -4.99 4.88
N ASN A 66 -10.82 -6.28 5.00
CA ASN A 66 -11.15 -7.14 3.86
C ASN A 66 -12.57 -6.96 3.31
N GLY A 67 -13.48 -6.36 4.08
CA GLY A 67 -14.87 -6.14 3.69
C GLY A 67 -15.06 -5.10 2.60
N GLU A 68 -16.31 -4.74 2.34
CA GLU A 68 -16.68 -3.67 1.42
C GLU A 68 -16.57 -2.29 2.10
N GLY A 69 -16.73 -1.22 1.30
CA GLY A 69 -16.65 0.17 1.77
C GLY A 69 -15.33 0.84 1.45
N ASP A 70 -15.36 2.17 1.42
CA ASP A 70 -14.16 2.99 1.20
C ASP A 70 -13.22 2.97 2.41
N THR A 71 -11.97 3.37 2.19
CA THR A 71 -10.91 3.32 3.20
C THR A 71 -11.24 4.14 4.46
N GLN A 72 -11.86 5.31 4.30
CA GLN A 72 -12.19 6.18 5.42
C GLN A 72 -13.34 5.56 6.24
N TRP A 73 -14.39 5.09 5.56
CA TRP A 73 -15.48 4.36 6.21
C TRP A 73 -14.97 3.15 6.98
N LYS A 74 -14.09 2.33 6.40
CA LYS A 74 -13.52 1.15 7.07
C LYS A 74 -12.77 1.53 8.35
N ARG A 75 -11.98 2.60 8.31
CA ARG A 75 -11.25 3.10 9.48
C ARG A 75 -12.20 3.56 10.58
N ASP A 76 -13.23 4.32 10.21
CA ASP A 76 -14.21 4.86 11.15
C ASP A 76 -15.09 3.74 11.74
N GLU A 77 -15.49 2.77 10.94
CA GLU A 77 -16.27 1.61 11.36
C GLU A 77 -15.47 0.71 12.31
N PHE A 78 -14.19 0.48 12.03
CA PHE A 78 -13.29 -0.22 12.96
C PHE A 78 -13.19 0.52 14.29
N ALA A 79 -12.94 1.83 14.26
CA ALA A 79 -12.84 2.63 15.48
C ALA A 79 -14.14 2.59 16.30
N ARG A 80 -15.29 2.71 15.63
CA ARG A 80 -16.62 2.66 16.24
C ARG A 80 -16.88 1.31 16.92
N ARG A 81 -16.79 0.19 16.17
CA ARG A 81 -17.04 -1.17 16.70
C ARG A 81 -16.07 -1.52 17.83
N ALA A 82 -14.80 -1.14 17.70
CA ALA A 82 -13.80 -1.42 18.72
C ALA A 82 -14.06 -0.61 20.01
N ALA A 83 -14.49 0.65 19.90
CA ALA A 83 -14.86 1.48 21.05
C ALA A 83 -16.13 0.97 21.75
N GLU A 84 -17.15 0.55 20.99
CA GLU A 84 -18.37 -0.07 21.53
C GLU A 84 -18.08 -1.36 22.30
N ALA A 85 -17.13 -2.15 21.81
CA ALA A 85 -16.61 -3.34 22.48
C ALA A 85 -15.65 -3.03 23.66
N LYS A 86 -15.42 -1.74 23.96
CA LYS A 86 -14.59 -1.25 25.08
C LYS A 86 -13.12 -1.69 24.99
N TYR A 87 -12.57 -1.83 23.79
CA TYR A 87 -11.13 -2.02 23.64
C TYR A 87 -10.35 -0.76 23.99
N GLU A 88 -9.12 -0.95 24.48
CA GLU A 88 -8.24 0.16 24.86
C GLU A 88 -7.95 1.12 23.69
N PRO A 89 -8.11 2.45 23.87
CA PRO A 89 -7.88 3.43 22.81
C PRO A 89 -6.51 3.34 22.14
N ALA A 90 -5.47 2.97 22.89
CA ALA A 90 -4.12 2.77 22.36
C ALA A 90 -4.05 1.60 21.36
N SER A 91 -4.80 0.52 21.61
CA SER A 91 -4.88 -0.65 20.72
C SER A 91 -5.66 -0.33 19.46
N ILE A 92 -6.76 0.42 19.59
CA ILE A 92 -7.55 0.92 18.47
C ILE A 92 -6.69 1.82 17.57
N SER A 93 -6.00 2.80 18.17
CA SER A 93 -5.13 3.72 17.44
C SER A 93 -4.01 2.98 16.69
N ARG A 94 -3.37 2.00 17.34
CA ARG A 94 -2.28 1.21 16.73
C ARG A 94 -2.74 0.46 15.48
N LEU A 95 -3.89 -0.21 15.52
CA LEU A 95 -4.44 -0.91 14.36
C LEU A 95 -4.98 0.06 13.30
N GLY A 96 -5.53 1.19 13.72
CA GLY A 96 -6.06 2.23 12.84
C GLY A 96 -5.03 2.80 11.86
N VAL A 97 -3.73 2.70 12.16
CA VAL A 97 -2.65 3.13 11.26
C VAL A 97 -2.65 2.32 9.96
N LEU A 98 -2.92 1.01 10.01
CA LEU A 98 -2.89 0.16 8.82
C LEU A 98 -3.99 0.50 7.82
N PHE A 99 -5.15 0.93 8.29
CA PHE A 99 -6.23 1.41 7.42
C PHE A 99 -5.82 2.65 6.61
N SER A 100 -4.89 3.46 7.14
CA SER A 100 -4.36 4.65 6.46
C SER A 100 -3.11 4.40 5.62
N MET A 101 -2.52 3.20 5.70
CA MET A 101 -1.29 2.85 4.97
C MET A 101 -1.53 1.83 3.87
N LEU A 102 -2.49 0.92 4.07
CA LEU A 102 -2.73 -0.23 3.21
C LEU A 102 -4.17 -0.21 2.71
N ILE A 103 -4.33 -0.08 1.40
CA ILE A 103 -5.65 -0.17 0.74
C ILE A 103 -5.67 -1.40 -0.14
N LYS A 104 -6.82 -2.07 -0.16
CA LYS A 104 -7.12 -3.17 -1.07
C LYS A 104 -7.77 -2.65 -2.36
N GLN A 105 -6.98 -2.00 -3.20
CA GLN A 105 -7.40 -1.55 -4.53
C GLN A 105 -6.83 -2.49 -5.61
N ASP A 106 -7.61 -2.79 -6.65
CA ASP A 106 -7.08 -3.46 -7.84
C ASP A 106 -6.03 -2.57 -8.51
N PRO A 107 -4.77 -3.03 -8.69
CA PRO A 107 -3.74 -2.28 -9.40
C PRO A 107 -4.17 -1.70 -10.74
N ARG A 108 -5.01 -2.41 -11.50
CA ARG A 108 -5.34 -2.05 -12.89
C ARG A 108 -5.99 -0.69 -13.04
N VAL A 109 -6.63 -0.18 -11.99
CA VAL A 109 -7.21 1.16 -11.98
C VAL A 109 -6.16 2.26 -12.25
N TRP A 110 -4.88 2.02 -11.97
CA TRP A 110 -3.82 2.99 -12.25
C TRP A 110 -3.56 3.18 -13.75
N MET A 111 -4.01 2.26 -14.61
CA MET A 111 -3.93 2.44 -16.06
C MET A 111 -4.62 3.73 -16.53
N GLU A 112 -5.64 4.19 -15.81
CA GLU A 112 -6.34 5.45 -16.10
C GLU A 112 -5.47 6.70 -15.90
N ILE A 113 -4.45 6.61 -15.06
CA ILE A 113 -3.56 7.73 -14.73
C ILE A 113 -2.11 7.49 -15.16
N MET A 114 -1.81 6.33 -15.76
CA MET A 114 -0.44 5.94 -16.16
C MET A 114 0.30 7.03 -16.96
N PRO A 115 -0.32 7.69 -17.97
CA PRO A 115 0.35 8.76 -18.72
C PRO A 115 0.70 10.00 -17.89
N GLN A 116 0.15 10.10 -16.68
CA GLN A 116 0.36 11.20 -15.74
C GLN A 116 1.21 10.77 -14.53
N ILE A 117 1.68 9.52 -14.45
CA ILE A 117 2.60 9.08 -13.40
C ILE A 117 4.02 9.55 -13.77
N ILE A 118 4.65 10.30 -12.88
CA ILE A 118 6.00 10.87 -13.10
C ILE A 118 7.08 10.22 -12.24
N HIS A 119 6.66 9.52 -11.18
CA HIS A 119 7.51 8.77 -10.27
C HIS A 119 6.66 7.74 -9.55
N VAL A 120 7.26 6.69 -9.00
CA VAL A 120 6.51 5.70 -8.21
C VAL A 120 7.25 5.28 -6.94
N HIS A 121 6.47 5.13 -5.87
CA HIS A 121 6.94 4.65 -4.59
C HIS A 121 6.62 3.16 -4.45
N CYS A 122 7.65 2.33 -4.60
CA CYS A 122 7.56 0.89 -4.50
C CYS A 122 7.64 0.50 -3.03
N LYS A 123 6.54 0.69 -2.30
CA LYS A 123 6.40 0.24 -0.91
C LYS A 123 6.47 -1.27 -0.79
N PHE A 124 7.30 -1.77 0.11
CA PHE A 124 7.41 -3.19 0.43
C PHE A 124 7.64 -3.43 1.92
N TYR A 125 7.28 -4.63 2.37
CA TYR A 125 7.25 -4.98 3.78
C TYR A 125 8.02 -6.28 4.05
N ASP A 126 7.56 -7.42 3.54
CA ASP A 126 8.14 -8.73 3.88
C ASP A 126 8.20 -9.65 2.67
N PHE A 127 9.16 -10.58 2.69
CA PHE A 127 9.45 -11.49 1.59
C PHE A 127 9.34 -12.96 2.03
N ASP A 128 8.77 -13.81 1.18
CA ASP A 128 8.76 -15.26 1.38
C ASP A 128 10.14 -15.90 1.11
N ALA A 129 10.22 -17.23 1.23
CA ALA A 129 11.47 -17.96 1.05
C ALA A 129 12.00 -17.89 -0.40
N GLU A 130 11.10 -17.71 -1.36
CA GLU A 130 11.36 -17.56 -2.78
C GLU A 130 11.69 -16.11 -3.17
N GLY A 131 11.62 -15.17 -2.22
CA GLY A 131 11.90 -13.76 -2.41
C GLY A 131 10.79 -12.97 -3.10
N ASN A 132 9.53 -13.44 -3.03
CA ASN A 132 8.36 -12.66 -3.43
C ASN A 132 7.91 -11.77 -2.26
N GLU A 133 7.48 -10.55 -2.57
CA GLU A 133 6.86 -9.67 -1.58
C GLU A 133 5.45 -10.19 -1.24
N THR A 134 5.10 -10.17 0.05
CA THR A 134 3.93 -10.89 0.58
C THR A 134 2.71 -10.02 0.87
N THR A 135 2.84 -8.69 0.77
CA THR A 135 1.83 -7.70 1.13
C THR A 135 1.25 -7.01 -0.10
N VAL A 136 2.07 -6.75 -1.12
CA VAL A 136 1.86 -5.96 -2.32
C VAL A 136 2.10 -6.84 -3.55
N PRO A 137 1.21 -6.83 -4.56
CA PRO A 137 1.27 -7.73 -5.69
C PRO A 137 2.22 -7.22 -6.78
N TYR A 138 3.53 -7.25 -6.50
CA TYR A 138 4.58 -6.80 -7.43
C TYR A 138 4.55 -7.55 -8.78
N ASP A 139 4.15 -8.82 -8.76
CA ASP A 139 3.94 -9.68 -9.92
C ASP A 139 2.85 -9.17 -10.87
N LYS A 140 1.93 -8.34 -10.37
CA LYS A 140 0.90 -7.67 -11.17
C LYS A 140 1.26 -6.22 -11.47
N LEU A 141 1.80 -5.51 -10.48
CA LEU A 141 2.13 -4.09 -10.58
C LEU A 141 3.20 -3.83 -11.62
N LEU A 142 4.38 -4.45 -11.54
CA LEU A 142 5.48 -4.11 -12.45
C LEU A 142 5.15 -4.42 -13.92
N PRO A 143 4.56 -5.58 -14.29
CA PRO A 143 4.12 -5.83 -15.65
C PRO A 143 3.09 -4.80 -16.15
N MET A 144 2.18 -4.35 -15.29
CA MET A 144 1.21 -3.32 -15.65
C MET A 144 1.87 -1.97 -15.95
N PHE A 145 2.91 -1.59 -15.22
CA PHE A 145 3.68 -0.38 -15.52
C PHE A 145 4.39 -0.48 -16.88
N VAL A 146 4.90 -1.68 -17.24
CA VAL A 146 5.45 -1.93 -18.57
C VAL A 146 4.36 -1.86 -19.64
N GLU A 147 3.21 -2.53 -19.44
CA GLU A 147 2.05 -2.48 -20.33
C GLU A 147 1.59 -1.04 -20.58
N GLY A 148 1.58 -0.23 -19.53
CA GLY A 148 1.19 1.18 -19.56
C GLY A 148 2.26 2.14 -20.12
N GLY A 149 3.42 1.64 -20.53
CA GLY A 149 4.48 2.44 -21.16
C GLY A 149 5.22 3.36 -20.20
N TYR A 150 5.28 3.03 -18.90
CA TYR A 150 6.02 3.82 -17.93
C TYR A 150 7.54 3.61 -18.07
N GLU A 151 8.26 4.69 -18.40
CA GLU A 151 9.73 4.70 -18.56
C GLU A 151 10.45 5.53 -17.48
N GLY A 152 9.74 5.91 -16.41
CA GLY A 152 10.27 6.74 -15.33
C GLY A 152 11.05 5.97 -14.26
N TYR A 153 11.36 6.66 -13.16
CA TYR A 153 12.10 6.08 -12.03
C TYR A 153 11.16 5.50 -10.96
N MET A 154 11.70 4.59 -10.16
CA MET A 154 10.99 4.03 -9.00
C MET A 154 11.86 4.12 -7.74
N SER A 155 11.24 4.45 -6.61
CA SER A 155 11.91 4.45 -5.30
C SER A 155 11.59 3.17 -4.54
N SER A 156 12.63 2.45 -4.12
CA SER A 156 12.52 1.44 -3.07
C SER A 156 12.07 2.10 -1.77
N GLU A 157 10.89 1.76 -1.26
CA GLU A 157 10.36 2.31 0.00
C GLU A 157 10.11 1.18 1.00
N TRP A 158 11.07 0.94 1.89
CA TRP A 158 10.91 -0.06 2.94
C TRP A 158 10.12 0.50 4.12
N GLU A 159 8.94 -0.07 4.37
CA GLU A 159 8.04 0.34 5.45
C GLU A 159 8.28 -0.43 6.77
N GLY A 160 9.34 -1.23 6.84
CA GLY A 160 9.61 -2.06 8.02
C GLY A 160 10.11 -1.32 9.25
N HIS A 161 10.33 0.00 9.16
CA HIS A 161 10.56 0.85 10.33
C HIS A 161 9.41 0.78 11.36
N MET A 162 8.22 0.34 10.93
CA MET A 162 7.04 0.13 11.77
C MET A 162 7.23 -1.02 12.78
N TYR A 163 7.97 -2.07 12.40
CA TYR A 163 8.13 -3.30 13.18
C TYR A 163 9.58 -3.74 13.38
N SER A 164 10.54 -2.98 12.87
CA SER A 164 11.97 -3.26 12.97
C SER A 164 12.76 -1.99 13.30
N ARG A 165 13.79 -2.13 14.12
CA ARG A 165 14.82 -1.11 14.35
C ARG A 165 16.12 -1.42 13.59
N GLY A 166 16.12 -2.49 12.80
CA GLY A 166 17.27 -2.93 12.01
C GLY A 166 17.48 -2.12 10.74
N SER A 167 18.56 -2.43 10.04
CA SER A 167 18.88 -1.84 8.74
C SER A 167 17.93 -2.34 7.64
N GLY A 168 17.47 -1.43 6.78
CA GLY A 168 16.66 -1.77 5.60
C GLY A 168 17.48 -2.25 4.39
N ILE A 169 18.81 -2.31 4.48
CA ILE A 169 19.69 -2.61 3.33
C ILE A 169 19.36 -3.96 2.70
N GLU A 170 19.22 -5.02 3.51
CA GLU A 170 18.89 -6.36 3.00
C GLU A 170 17.50 -6.39 2.35
N ALA A 171 16.53 -5.68 2.93
CA ALA A 171 15.18 -5.59 2.39
C ALA A 171 15.17 -4.87 1.03
N VAL A 172 15.96 -3.79 0.89
CA VAL A 172 16.16 -3.10 -0.40
C VAL A 172 16.84 -4.00 -1.43
N GLN A 173 17.84 -4.80 -1.02
CA GLN A 173 18.48 -5.77 -1.92
C GLN A 173 17.49 -6.84 -2.41
N LYS A 174 16.63 -7.36 -1.52
CA LYS A 174 15.55 -8.29 -1.89
C LYS A 174 14.55 -7.64 -2.86
N HIS A 175 14.14 -6.40 -2.59
CA HIS A 175 13.28 -5.64 -3.50
C HIS A 175 13.91 -5.51 -4.90
N HIS A 176 15.20 -5.15 -4.98
CA HIS A 176 15.89 -5.06 -6.27
C HIS A 176 15.96 -6.41 -7.00
N ALA A 177 16.20 -7.50 -6.27
CA ALA A 177 16.24 -8.85 -6.84
C ALA A 177 14.86 -9.27 -7.39
N LEU A 178 13.79 -9.01 -6.64
CA LEU A 178 12.41 -9.25 -7.05
C LEU A 178 12.07 -8.45 -8.32
N SER A 179 12.32 -7.14 -8.32
CA SER A 179 12.00 -6.27 -9.45
C SER A 179 12.77 -6.67 -10.70
N LYS A 180 14.06 -7.00 -10.59
CA LYS A 180 14.85 -7.51 -11.73
C LYS A 180 14.30 -8.82 -12.27
N ARG A 181 13.90 -9.75 -11.39
CA ARG A 181 13.32 -11.04 -11.79
C ARG A 181 12.01 -10.86 -12.54
N ILE A 182 11.13 -9.99 -12.06
CA ILE A 182 9.82 -9.71 -12.70
C ILE A 182 10.00 -8.99 -14.03
N LEU A 183 10.94 -8.04 -14.11
CA LEU A 183 11.17 -7.23 -15.31
C LEU A 183 12.05 -7.91 -16.36
N ALA A 184 12.74 -9.00 -16.03
CA ALA A 184 13.63 -9.72 -16.96
C ALA A 184 13.01 -10.07 -18.32
N PRO A 185 11.73 -10.47 -18.43
CA PRO A 185 11.11 -10.77 -19.73
C PRO A 185 10.81 -9.54 -20.60
N TYR A 186 10.94 -8.32 -20.06
CA TYR A 186 10.60 -7.07 -20.74
C TYR A 186 11.84 -6.24 -21.13
N ASN A 187 13.04 -6.74 -20.84
CA ASN A 187 14.32 -6.14 -21.19
C ASN A 187 14.91 -6.72 -22.48
#